data_AF-A0A7Y2YMR3-F1
#
_entry.id   AF-A0A7Y2YMR3-F1
#
_cell.length_a   1.000
_cell.length_b   1.000
_cell.length_c   1.000
_cell.angle_alpha   90.00
_cell.angle_beta   90.00
_cell.angle_gamma   90.00
#
_symmetry.space_group_name_H-M   'P 1'
#
loop_
_entity.id
_entity.type
_entity.pdbx_description
1 polymer ?
#
loop_
_entity_poly.entity_id
_entity_poly.type
_entity_poly.pdbx_seq_one_letter_code
_entity_poly.pdbx_strand_id
1 'polypeptide(L)'
;MIEKIKELIAEAEAYTATTKEDVEAFRIKYLGKKGILNDYFAEFKNVANDQKKEFGQVINELKKTAEDKVNSLKQEIESKDIQQGVYGDLTRPGEPIEIGARHP
;
A
#
# COMPACT_ATOMS: atom_id res chain seq x y z
N MET A 1 20.18 -16.18 8.58
CA MET A 1 18.78 -15.83 8.92
C MET A 1 18.54 -14.33 8.80
N ILE A 2 19.37 -13.48 9.40
CA ILE A 2 19.28 -12.01 9.27
C ILE A 2 19.35 -11.56 7.79
N GLU A 3 20.26 -12.13 7.00
CA GLU A 3 20.39 -11.80 5.56
C GLU A 3 19.10 -12.08 4.78
N LYS A 4 18.41 -13.19 5.05
CA LYS A 4 17.13 -13.50 4.41
C LYS A 4 16.03 -12.48 4.74
N ILE A 5 16.03 -11.94 5.95
CA ILE A 5 15.08 -10.89 6.32
C ILE A 5 15.42 -9.59 5.58
N LYS A 6 16.71 -9.25 5.44
CA LYS A 6 17.14 -8.09 4.65
C LYS A 6 16.77 -8.22 3.17
N GLU A 7 16.88 -9.42 2.59
CA GLU A 7 16.39 -9.70 1.23
C GLU A 7 14.88 -9.49 1.12
N LEU A 8 14.11 -9.97 2.10
CA LEU A 8 12.65 -9.77 2.13
C LEU A 8 12.26 -8.31 2.31
N ILE A 9 13.05 -7.52 3.04
CA ILE A 9 12.86 -6.06 3.15
C ILE A 9 13.07 -5.42 1.76
N ALA A 10 14.16 -5.75 1.08
CA ALA A 10 14.42 -5.23 -0.25
C ALA A 10 13.33 -5.64 -1.28
N GLU A 11 12.86 -6.89 -1.21
CA GLU A 11 11.74 -7.37 -2.03
C GLU A 11 10.44 -6.61 -1.71
N ALA A 12 10.15 -6.38 -0.43
CA ALA A 12 8.99 -5.60 0.00
C ALA A 12 9.06 -4.13 -0.44
N GLU A 13 10.23 -3.50 -0.39
CA GLU A 13 10.43 -2.12 -0.87
C GLU A 13 10.29 -2.00 -2.38
N ALA A 14 10.82 -2.97 -3.12
CA ALA A 14 10.75 -3.03 -4.58
C ALA A 14 9.37 -3.46 -5.10
N TYR A 15 8.52 -4.05 -4.25
CA TYR A 15 7.20 -4.52 -4.66
C TYR A 15 6.31 -3.35 -5.11
N THR A 16 5.71 -3.48 -6.29
CA THR A 16 4.76 -2.51 -6.83
C THR A 16 3.44 -3.21 -7.10
N ALA A 17 2.37 -2.71 -6.51
CA ALA A 17 1.01 -3.18 -6.77
C ALA A 17 0.30 -2.21 -7.71
N THR A 18 -0.48 -2.74 -8.66
CA THR A 18 -1.27 -1.92 -9.60
C THR A 18 -2.75 -1.90 -9.23
N THR A 19 -3.22 -2.90 -8.48
CA THR A 19 -4.63 -3.05 -8.10
C THR A 19 -4.79 -3.07 -6.57
N LYS A 20 -6.02 -2.79 -6.08
CA LYS A 20 -6.33 -2.84 -4.65
C LYS A 20 -6.20 -4.28 -4.12
N GLU A 21 -6.54 -5.26 -4.96
CA GLU A 21 -6.43 -6.68 -4.66
C GLU A 21 -4.96 -7.09 -4.44
N ASP A 22 -4.03 -6.60 -5.27
CA ASP A 22 -2.60 -6.89 -5.11
C ASP A 22 -2.03 -6.33 -3.80
N VAL A 23 -2.46 -5.12 -3.40
CA VAL A 23 -2.07 -4.51 -2.13
C VAL A 23 -2.54 -5.35 -0.94
N GLU A 24 -3.80 -5.81 -0.97
CA GLU A 24 -4.33 -6.67 0.10
C GLU A 24 -3.67 -8.06 0.08
N ALA A 25 -3.39 -8.64 -1.08
CA ALA A 25 -2.66 -9.90 -1.19
C ALA A 25 -1.25 -9.79 -0.59
N PHE A 26 -0.54 -8.71 -0.88
CA PHE A 26 0.77 -8.41 -0.29
C PHE A 26 0.67 -8.26 1.24
N ARG A 27 -0.30 -7.48 1.71
CA ARG A 27 -0.57 -7.32 3.15
C ARG A 27 -0.83 -8.66 3.83
N ILE A 28 -1.64 -9.54 3.24
CA ILE A 28 -1.93 -10.86 3.80
C ILE A 28 -0.66 -11.74 3.80
N LYS A 29 0.13 -11.71 2.73
CA LYS A 29 1.37 -12.49 2.61
C LYS A 29 2.39 -12.10 3.69
N TYR A 30 2.61 -10.81 3.92
CA TYR A 30 3.63 -10.34 4.87
C TYR A 30 3.09 -10.13 6.29
N LEU A 31 2.02 -9.33 6.44
CA LEU A 31 1.46 -8.90 7.73
C LEU A 31 0.31 -9.78 8.23
N GLY A 32 -0.14 -10.76 7.44
CA GLY A 32 -1.24 -11.63 7.81
C GLY A 32 -0.92 -12.54 9.00
N LYS A 33 -1.97 -13.12 9.58
CA LYS A 33 -1.87 -14.01 10.75
C LYS A 33 -1.03 -15.28 10.48
N LYS A 34 -0.98 -15.73 9.22
CA LYS A 34 -0.13 -16.80 8.70
C LYS A 34 0.94 -16.26 7.74
N GLY A 35 1.30 -14.99 7.91
CA GLY A 35 2.27 -14.31 7.07
C GLY A 35 3.69 -14.66 7.45
N ILE A 36 4.61 -14.37 6.53
CA ILE A 36 6.04 -14.66 6.65
C ILE A 36 6.61 -14.02 7.93
N LEU A 37 6.07 -12.88 8.35
CA LEU A 37 6.53 -12.14 9.52
C LEU A 37 6.27 -12.90 10.83
N ASN A 38 5.14 -13.60 10.96
CA ASN A 38 4.85 -14.44 12.12
C ASN A 38 5.72 -15.69 12.16
N ASP A 39 6.08 -16.24 11.00
CA ASP A 39 6.99 -17.38 10.91
C ASP A 39 8.40 -17.00 11.41
N TYR A 40 8.92 -15.83 11.01
CA TYR A 40 10.19 -15.33 11.52
C TYR A 40 10.15 -14.97 13.02
N PHE A 41 9.00 -14.49 13.53
CA PHE A 41 8.82 -14.33 14.98
C PHE A 41 8.82 -15.67 15.73
N ALA A 42 8.32 -16.75 15.13
CA ALA A 42 8.40 -18.08 15.72
C ALA A 42 9.85 -18.60 15.71
N GLU A 43 10.58 -18.38 14.62
CA GLU A 43 12.00 -18.73 14.50
C GLU A 43 12.90 -17.91 15.43
N PHE A 44 12.45 -16.74 15.93
CA PHE A 44 13.17 -15.92 16.91
C PHE A 44 13.67 -16.73 18.12
N LYS A 45 12.89 -17.73 18.56
CA LYS A 45 13.25 -18.59 19.70
C LYS A 45 14.49 -19.46 19.42
N ASN A 46 14.76 -19.75 18.15
CA ASN A 46 15.86 -20.61 17.69
C ASN A 46 17.14 -19.82 17.39
N VAL A 47 17.12 -18.48 17.44
CA VAL A 47 18.28 -17.63 17.16
C VAL A 47 19.24 -17.61 18.34
N ALA A 48 20.55 -17.60 18.07
CA ALA A 48 21.59 -17.48 19.09
C ALA A 48 21.48 -16.15 19.86
N ASN A 49 21.82 -16.14 21.16
CA ASN A 49 21.64 -14.97 22.02
C ASN A 49 22.36 -13.70 21.51
N ASP A 50 23.56 -13.84 20.95
CA ASP A 50 24.31 -12.73 20.36
C ASP A 50 23.60 -12.08 19.17
N GLN A 51 22.80 -12.85 18.41
CA GLN A 51 22.11 -12.38 17.22
C GLN A 51 20.65 -11.98 17.47
N LYS A 52 20.07 -12.32 18.64
CA LYS A 52 18.67 -12.00 18.96
C LYS A 52 18.37 -10.50 18.94
N LYS A 53 19.32 -9.67 19.38
CA LYS A 53 19.15 -8.21 19.40
C LYS A 53 19.00 -7.66 17.97
N GLU A 54 19.94 -8.01 17.10
CA GLU A 54 19.92 -7.57 15.70
C GLU A 54 18.73 -8.18 14.95
N PHE A 55 18.48 -9.47 15.12
CA PHE A 55 17.36 -10.16 14.49
C PHE A 55 16.00 -9.56 14.88
N GLY A 56 15.80 -9.20 16.15
CA GLY A 56 14.58 -8.52 16.60
C GLY A 56 14.41 -7.11 16.04
N GLN A 57 15.51 -6.37 15.86
CA GLN A 57 15.48 -5.07 15.20
C GLN A 57 15.07 -5.21 13.73
N VAL A 58 15.69 -6.14 13.00
CA VAL A 58 15.43 -6.33 11.57
C VAL A 58 14.00 -6.87 11.32
N ILE A 59 13.43 -7.70 12.20
CA ILE A 59 12.03 -8.11 12.10
C ILE A 59 11.08 -6.91 12.25
N ASN A 60 11.32 -6.06 13.24
CA ASN A 60 10.50 -4.86 13.45
C ASN A 60 10.63 -3.89 12.29
N GLU A 61 11.83 -3.79 11.70
CA GLU A 61 12.08 -3.02 10.50
C GLU A 61 11.27 -3.57 9.31
N LEU A 62 11.34 -4.88 9.02
CA LEU A 62 10.52 -5.52 7.99
C LEU A 62 9.03 -5.24 8.19
N LYS A 63 8.55 -5.32 9.44
CA LYS A 63 7.14 -5.03 9.76
C LYS A 63 6.78 -3.61 9.37
N LYS A 64 7.60 -2.64 9.80
CA LYS A 64 7.36 -1.23 9.54
C LYS A 64 7.42 -0.92 8.05
N THR A 65 8.44 -1.42 7.35
CA THR A 65 8.59 -1.26 5.90
C THR A 65 7.40 -1.83 5.14
N ALA A 66 6.92 -3.02 5.51
CA ALA A 66 5.74 -3.62 4.89
C ALA A 66 4.45 -2.81 5.16
N GLU A 67 4.24 -2.31 6.38
CA GLU A 67 3.11 -1.43 6.73
C GLU A 67 3.15 -0.11 5.95
N ASP A 68 4.31 0.54 5.92
CA ASP A 68 4.52 1.80 5.21
C ASP A 68 4.30 1.63 3.69
N LYS A 69 4.77 0.51 3.13
CA LYS A 69 4.59 0.20 1.71
C LYS A 69 3.12 -0.04 1.35
N VAL A 70 2.40 -0.82 2.15
CA VAL A 70 0.96 -1.06 1.97
C VAL A 70 0.18 0.25 2.01
N ASN A 71 0.47 1.11 3.00
CA ASN A 71 -0.18 2.41 3.11
C ASN A 71 0.13 3.32 1.92
N SER A 72 1.38 3.36 1.48
CA SER A 72 1.81 4.15 0.32
C SER A 72 1.12 3.69 -0.97
N LEU A 73 1.12 2.39 -1.25
CA LEU A 73 0.45 1.82 -2.43
C LEU A 73 -1.06 2.07 -2.40
N LYS A 74 -1.69 1.96 -1.22
CA LYS A 74 -3.11 2.26 -1.07
C LYS A 74 -3.42 3.72 -1.37
N GLN A 75 -2.61 4.65 -0.84
CA GLN A 75 -2.76 6.08 -1.12
C GLN A 75 -2.53 6.41 -2.59
N GLU A 76 -1.55 5.80 -3.25
CA GLU A 76 -1.30 6.00 -4.69
C GLU A 76 -2.49 5.57 -5.54
N ILE A 77 -3.08 4.41 -5.23
CA ILE A 77 -4.25 3.89 -5.96
C ILE A 77 -5.48 4.77 -5.72
N GLU A 78 -5.75 5.16 -4.47
CA GLU A 78 -6.86 6.07 -4.16
C GLU A 78 -6.68 7.45 -4.83
N SER A 79 -5.46 7.99 -4.86
CA SER A 79 -5.17 9.29 -5.49
C SER A 79 -5.37 9.26 -7.01
N LYS A 80 -5.04 8.14 -7.68
CA LYS A 80 -5.28 7.97 -9.12
C LYS A 80 -6.77 7.94 -9.47
N ASP A 81 -7.59 7.33 -8.61
CA ASP A 81 -9.05 7.25 -8.78
C ASP A 81 -9.70 8.65 -8.75
N ILE A 82 -9.22 9.53 -7.86
CA ILE A 82 -9.73 10.90 -7.70
C ILE A 82 -9.38 11.81 -8.91
N GLN A 83 -8.22 11.63 -9.53
CA GLN A 83 -7.79 12.46 -10.68
C GLN A 83 -8.55 12.14 -11.97
N GLN A 84 -9.18 10.98 -12.08
CA GLN A 84 -10.12 10.68 -13.17
C GLN A 84 -11.49 11.37 -12.99
N GLY A 85 -11.60 12.29 -12.04
CA GLY A 85 -12.70 13.25 -11.92
C GLY A 85 -13.06 13.84 -13.27
N VAL A 86 -14.27 13.48 -13.71
CA VAL A 86 -14.92 13.75 -15.00
C VAL A 86 -15.13 15.25 -15.18
N TYR A 87 -14.08 16.03 -15.39
CA TYR A 87 -14.22 17.37 -15.92
C TYR A 87 -14.14 17.25 -17.43
N GLY A 88 -15.33 17.25 -18.05
CA GLY A 88 -15.46 17.54 -19.48
C GLY A 88 -14.98 18.97 -19.78
N ASP A 89 -15.22 19.45 -21.00
CA ASP A 89 -14.88 20.82 -21.38
C ASP A 89 -15.59 21.86 -20.48
N LEU A 90 -14.82 22.54 -19.63
CA LEU A 90 -15.29 23.58 -18.71
C LEU A 90 -15.81 24.84 -19.43
N THR A 91 -15.53 24.99 -20.73
CA THR A 91 -16.03 26.10 -21.55
C THR A 91 -17.36 25.79 -22.23
N ARG A 92 -17.85 24.54 -22.12
CA ARG A 92 -19.11 24.14 -22.74
C ARG A 92 -20.28 24.92 -22.14
N PRO A 93 -21.10 25.62 -22.95
CA PRO A 93 -22.28 26.31 -22.44
C PRO A 93 -23.25 25.31 -21.80
N GLY A 94 -23.93 25.74 -20.72
CA GLY A 94 -25.00 24.97 -20.09
C GLY A 94 -26.19 24.79 -21.03
N GLU A 95 -27.11 23.89 -20.66
CA GLU A 95 -28.35 23.72 -21.41
C GLU A 95 -29.13 25.05 -21.42
N PRO A 96 -29.59 25.51 -22.60
CA PRO A 96 -30.32 26.76 -22.71
C PRO A 96 -31.66 26.65 -21.96
N ILE A 97 -31.92 27.61 -21.08
CA ILE A 97 -33.22 27.77 -20.41
C ILE A 97 -34.04 28.73 -21.25
N GLU A 98 -35.22 28.31 -21.70
CA GLU A 98 -36.16 29.19 -22.38
C GLU A 98 -36.76 30.19 -21.39
N ILE A 99 -36.31 31.44 -21.47
CA ILE A 99 -36.91 32.58 -20.76
C ILE A 99 -38.00 33.18 -21.65
N GLY A 100 -39.23 33.23 -21.15
CA GLY A 100 -40.37 33.81 -21.85
C GLY A 100 -40.17 35.29 -22.20
N ALA A 101 -40.85 35.76 -23.25
CA ALA A 101 -40.78 37.15 -23.72
C ALA A 101 -41.96 37.99 -23.21
N ARG A 102 -41.75 39.32 -23.08
CA ARG A 102 -42.82 40.27 -22.77
C ARG A 102 -43.64 40.55 -24.03
N HIS A 103 -44.97 40.45 -23.93
CA HIS A 103 -45.90 40.76 -25.02
C HIS A 103 -45.90 42.26 -25.35
N PRO A 104 -46.01 42.67 -26.64
CA PRO A 104 -46.15 44.07 -27.05
C PRO A 104 -47.45 44.73 -26.57
#